data_AF-A0A2I0HLW7-F1
#
_entry.id   AF-A0A2I0HLW7-F1
#
_cell.length_a   1.000
_cell.length_b   1.000
_cell.length_c   1.000
_cell.angle_alpha   90.00
_cell.angle_beta   90.00
_cell.angle_gamma   90.00
#
_symmetry.space_group_name_H-M   'P 1'
#
loop_
_entity.id
_entity.type
_entity.pdbx_description
1 polymer ?
#
loop_
_entity_poly.entity_id
_entity_poly.type
_entity_poly.pdbx_seq_one_letter_code
_entity_poly.pdbx_strand_id
1 'polypeptide(L)'
;MKAFGADLILTDPTKGMGGTAKNVHELLESTPNAFMLQQFSNQANTQTTGPEIWEDTSGHVDIFVMGMGSGGTVYGVGQYLKSQNPNVKIYGLEPAESTILSGGKPGPRHITGNGVGFKPDILDMDVMEEVLMAVNMARELALKEGLMVGISSGANTVAALRLSRRLENKGMLIVTVHPSFGERYLPSVLFQELRKEAENMQPANVD
;
A
#
# COMPACT_ATOMS: atom_id res chain seq x y z
N MET A 1 0.16 -0.09 -18.85
CA MET A 1 0.66 1.27 -19.20
C MET A 1 0.73 1.45 -20.70
N LYS A 2 1.61 0.76 -21.45
CA LYS A 2 1.67 0.87 -22.92
C LYS A 2 0.33 0.62 -23.63
N ALA A 3 -0.48 -0.33 -23.14
CA ALA A 3 -1.83 -0.59 -23.68
C ALA A 3 -2.81 0.60 -23.55
N PHE A 4 -2.58 1.53 -22.61
CA PHE A 4 -3.35 2.79 -22.49
C PHE A 4 -2.70 3.95 -23.26
N GLY A 5 -1.67 3.70 -24.08
CA GLY A 5 -0.98 4.72 -24.87
C GLY A 5 0.10 5.52 -24.13
N ALA A 6 0.43 5.17 -22.88
CA ALA A 6 1.47 5.88 -22.14
C ALA A 6 2.87 5.56 -22.67
N ASP A 7 3.70 6.59 -22.83
CA ASP A 7 5.13 6.41 -23.06
C ASP A 7 5.83 5.99 -21.76
N LEU A 8 6.72 5.01 -21.89
CA LEU A 8 7.40 4.39 -20.75
C LEU A 8 8.91 4.54 -20.92
N ILE A 9 9.53 5.17 -19.94
CA ILE A 9 10.98 5.30 -19.82
C ILE A 9 11.41 4.43 -18.64
N LEU A 10 12.21 3.41 -18.91
CA LEU A 10 12.81 2.59 -17.86
C LEU A 10 14.11 3.26 -17.39
N THR A 11 14.25 3.44 -16.09
CA THR A 11 15.48 3.98 -15.48
C THR A 11 16.37 2.85 -14.95
N ASP A 12 17.64 3.17 -14.70
CA ASP A 12 18.62 2.24 -14.12
C ASP A 12 18.09 1.61 -12.82
N PRO A 13 17.91 0.27 -12.75
CA PRO A 13 17.34 -0.40 -11.59
C PRO A 13 18.20 -0.25 -10.33
N THR A 14 19.52 -0.02 -10.46
CA THR A 14 20.43 0.15 -9.32
C THR A 14 20.18 1.46 -8.57
N LYS A 15 19.54 2.45 -9.22
CA LYS A 15 19.24 3.76 -8.64
C LYS A 15 17.85 3.86 -8.00
N GLY A 16 17.00 2.83 -8.16
CA GLY A 16 15.66 2.75 -7.59
C GLY A 16 14.80 4.01 -7.86
N MET A 17 13.94 4.34 -6.90
CA MET A 17 13.03 5.50 -7.00
C MET A 17 13.77 6.85 -7.08
N GLY A 18 14.97 6.96 -6.49
CA GLY A 18 15.77 8.18 -6.58
C GLY A 18 16.24 8.45 -8.02
N GLY A 19 16.65 7.40 -8.75
CA GLY A 19 16.97 7.50 -10.17
C GLY A 19 15.76 7.88 -11.03
N THR A 20 14.60 7.29 -10.75
CA THR A 20 13.34 7.67 -11.41
C THR A 20 12.99 9.14 -11.16
N ALA A 21 13.08 9.62 -9.92
CA ALA A 21 12.77 11.01 -9.58
C ALA A 21 13.69 11.99 -10.33
N LYS A 22 15.00 11.73 -10.36
CA LYS A 22 15.97 12.55 -11.11
C LYS A 22 15.61 12.62 -12.60
N ASN A 23 15.33 11.48 -13.23
CA ASN A 23 14.96 11.45 -14.65
C ASN A 23 13.65 12.21 -14.94
N VAL A 24 12.66 12.10 -14.05
CA VAL A 24 11.40 12.84 -14.19
C VAL A 24 11.63 14.36 -14.10
N HIS A 25 12.52 14.83 -13.22
CA HIS A 25 12.90 16.24 -13.16
C HIS A 25 13.59 16.72 -14.44
N GLU A 26 14.54 15.95 -14.97
CA GLU A 26 15.20 16.26 -16.24
C GLU A 26 14.19 16.33 -17.41
N LEU A 27 13.20 15.41 -17.44
CA LEU A 27 12.13 15.43 -18.43
C LEU A 27 11.23 16.65 -18.29
N LEU A 28 10.87 17.03 -17.06
CA LEU A 28 10.06 18.23 -16.80
C LEU A 28 10.75 19.50 -17.29
N GLU A 29 12.07 19.63 -17.07
CA GLU A 29 12.87 20.79 -17.48
C GLU A 29 13.08 20.85 -19.01
N SER A 30 13.24 19.69 -19.65
CA SER A 30 13.56 19.61 -21.08
C SER A 30 12.35 19.53 -22.01
N THR A 31 11.14 19.30 -21.48
CA THR A 31 9.93 19.09 -22.28
C THR A 31 9.01 20.32 -22.22
N PRO A 32 8.79 21.03 -23.34
CA PRO A 32 7.84 22.15 -23.39
C PRO A 32 6.43 21.71 -22.98
N ASN A 33 5.74 22.54 -22.20
CA ASN A 33 4.39 22.28 -21.69
C ASN A 33 4.26 21.00 -20.84
N ALA A 34 5.35 20.51 -20.25
CA ALA A 34 5.27 19.39 -19.32
C ALA A 34 4.71 19.82 -17.95
N PHE A 35 4.01 18.88 -17.31
CA PHE A 35 3.48 19.04 -15.97
C PHE A 35 3.69 17.76 -15.17
N MET A 36 4.21 17.88 -13.93
CA MET A 36 4.42 16.75 -13.03
C MET A 36 3.38 16.78 -11.90
N LEU A 37 2.63 15.69 -11.74
CA LEU A 37 1.55 15.59 -10.74
C LEU A 37 2.04 15.48 -9.28
N GLN A 38 3.28 15.06 -9.07
CA GLN A 38 3.97 14.99 -7.76
C GLN A 38 3.17 14.31 -6.63
N GLN A 39 2.86 13.01 -6.77
CA GLN A 39 2.03 12.26 -5.80
C GLN A 39 2.52 12.27 -4.34
N PHE A 40 3.79 12.60 -4.07
CA PHE A 40 4.37 12.62 -2.71
C PHE A 40 4.23 13.97 -2.00
N SER A 41 3.90 15.04 -2.72
CA SER A 41 3.75 16.40 -2.19
C SER A 41 2.43 17.07 -2.56
N ASN A 42 1.67 16.52 -3.51
CA ASN A 42 0.40 17.06 -3.95
C ASN A 42 -0.75 16.68 -2.98
N GLN A 43 -1.31 17.69 -2.32
CA GLN A 43 -2.41 17.55 -1.36
C GLN A 43 -3.70 16.97 -1.97
N ALA A 44 -3.88 17.01 -3.30
CA ALA A 44 -5.00 16.33 -3.93
C ALA A 44 -4.99 14.80 -3.72
N ASN A 45 -3.85 14.21 -3.33
CA ASN A 45 -3.71 12.78 -3.05
C ASN A 45 -4.34 12.32 -1.70
N THR A 46 -4.90 13.23 -0.91
CA THR A 46 -5.37 12.93 0.46
C THR A 46 -6.89 12.84 0.57
N GLN A 47 -7.63 12.93 -0.54
CA GLN A 47 -9.09 13.13 -0.50
C GLN A 47 -9.91 11.84 -0.69
N THR A 48 -11.21 11.96 -0.35
CA THR A 48 -12.38 11.07 -0.59
C THR A 48 -12.58 9.80 0.24
N THR A 49 -11.55 9.02 0.58
CA THR A 49 -11.79 7.68 1.16
C THR A 49 -12.37 7.68 2.59
N GLY A 50 -12.08 8.71 3.39
CA GLY A 50 -12.52 8.80 4.79
C GLY A 50 -14.05 8.87 4.98
N PRO A 51 -14.76 9.77 4.27
CA PRO A 51 -16.23 9.84 4.29
C PRO A 51 -16.94 8.52 4.05
N GLU A 52 -16.52 7.77 3.04
CA GLU A 52 -17.11 6.48 2.69
C GLU A 52 -17.00 5.47 3.85
N ILE A 53 -15.81 5.35 4.45
CA ILE A 53 -15.59 4.46 5.61
C ILE A 53 -16.50 4.85 6.78
N TRP A 54 -16.63 6.16 7.05
CA TRP A 54 -17.48 6.63 8.15
C TRP A 54 -18.95 6.32 7.92
N GLU A 55 -19.44 6.58 6.70
CA GLU A 55 -20.82 6.31 6.31
C GLU A 55 -21.13 4.81 6.32
N ASP A 56 -20.31 3.99 5.68
CA ASP A 56 -20.52 2.55 5.54
C ASP A 56 -20.40 1.80 6.87
N THR A 57 -19.62 2.34 7.81
CA THR A 57 -19.56 1.81 9.19
C THR A 57 -20.59 2.44 10.11
N SER A 58 -21.44 3.36 9.61
CA SER A 58 -22.39 4.12 10.41
C SER A 58 -21.75 4.78 11.64
N GLY A 59 -20.51 5.26 11.49
CA GLY A 59 -19.74 5.89 12.55
C GLY A 59 -19.14 4.95 13.61
N HIS A 60 -19.19 3.63 13.40
CA HIS A 60 -18.71 2.64 14.38
C HIS A 60 -17.24 2.25 14.19
N VAL A 61 -16.52 2.80 13.20
CA VAL A 61 -15.09 2.51 13.04
C VAL A 61 -14.30 3.01 14.24
N ASP A 62 -13.56 2.11 14.89
CA ASP A 62 -12.71 2.43 16.04
C ASP A 62 -11.24 2.55 15.64
N ILE A 63 -10.83 1.72 14.67
CA ILE A 63 -9.43 1.60 14.24
C ILE A 63 -9.36 1.58 12.71
N PHE A 64 -8.48 2.40 12.16
CA PHE A 64 -8.10 2.32 10.75
C PHE A 64 -6.62 1.97 10.61
N VAL A 65 -6.31 1.00 9.76
CA VAL A 65 -4.93 0.57 9.49
C VAL A 65 -4.64 0.52 8.00
N MET A 66 -3.55 1.15 7.56
CA MET A 66 -3.21 1.24 6.15
C MET A 66 -1.69 1.35 5.92
N GLY A 67 -1.19 0.57 4.96
CA GLY A 67 0.18 0.63 4.49
C GLY A 67 0.53 1.92 3.74
N MET A 68 1.77 2.38 3.93
CA MET A 68 2.21 3.69 3.46
C MET A 68 3.09 3.60 2.22
N GLY A 69 2.53 4.05 1.10
CA GLY A 69 3.26 4.41 -0.12
C GLY A 69 3.60 5.89 -0.14
N SER A 70 2.73 6.70 -0.73
CA SER A 70 2.79 8.17 -0.62
C SER A 70 2.32 8.69 0.74
N GLY A 71 1.59 7.87 1.50
CA GLY A 71 0.95 8.29 2.76
C GLY A 71 -0.41 8.96 2.59
N GLY A 72 -0.83 9.27 1.36
CA GLY A 72 -2.07 10.02 1.10
C GLY A 72 -3.32 9.37 1.69
N THR A 73 -3.49 8.05 1.55
CA THR A 73 -4.64 7.33 2.09
C THR A 73 -4.68 7.34 3.62
N VAL A 74 -3.58 6.97 4.30
CA VAL A 74 -3.58 6.91 5.77
C VAL A 74 -3.75 8.29 6.39
N TYR A 75 -3.12 9.31 5.78
CA TYR A 75 -3.22 10.68 6.25
C TYR A 75 -4.63 11.25 6.02
N GLY A 76 -5.15 11.14 4.78
CA GLY A 76 -6.47 11.64 4.42
C GLY A 76 -7.62 11.00 5.19
N VAL A 77 -7.62 9.66 5.26
CA VAL A 77 -8.60 8.92 6.07
C VAL A 77 -8.44 9.24 7.54
N GLY A 78 -7.21 9.29 8.05
CA GLY A 78 -6.95 9.57 9.45
C GLY A 78 -7.44 10.95 9.89
N GLN A 79 -7.16 11.99 9.10
CA GLN A 79 -7.64 13.36 9.33
C GLN A 79 -9.16 13.39 9.37
N TYR A 80 -9.81 12.77 8.38
CA TYR A 80 -11.26 12.76 8.31
C TYR A 80 -11.89 12.01 9.49
N LEU A 81 -11.46 10.77 9.76
CA LEU A 81 -12.04 9.98 10.85
C LEU A 81 -11.83 10.61 12.22
N LYS A 82 -10.64 11.16 12.51
CA LYS A 82 -10.40 11.90 13.76
C LYS A 82 -11.21 13.19 13.87
N SER A 83 -11.58 13.83 12.75
CA SER A 83 -12.50 14.97 12.75
C SER A 83 -13.94 14.59 13.12
N GLN A 84 -14.35 13.35 12.83
CA GLN A 84 -15.68 12.83 13.18
C GLN A 84 -15.70 12.28 14.61
N ASN A 85 -14.66 11.53 14.99
CA ASN A 85 -14.48 11.00 16.33
C ASN A 85 -12.98 11.00 16.69
N PRO A 86 -12.52 11.86 17.61
CA PRO A 86 -11.09 11.96 17.96
C PRO A 86 -10.52 10.71 18.63
N ASN A 87 -11.39 9.80 19.12
CA ASN A 87 -10.97 8.53 19.71
C ASN A 87 -10.59 7.47 18.66
N VAL A 88 -10.87 7.69 17.38
CA VAL A 88 -10.45 6.77 16.31
C VAL A 88 -8.92 6.69 16.28
N LYS A 89 -8.41 5.46 16.29
CA LYS A 89 -6.98 5.17 16.26
C LYS A 89 -6.54 4.88 14.82
N ILE A 90 -5.46 5.53 14.40
CA ILE A 90 -4.93 5.40 13.04
C ILE A 90 -3.55 4.74 13.10
N TYR A 91 -3.34 3.70 12.30
CA TYR A 91 -2.08 2.96 12.23
C TYR A 91 -1.54 2.95 10.81
N GLY A 92 -0.29 3.37 10.66
CA GLY A 92 0.46 3.24 9.41
C GLY A 92 1.22 1.92 9.35
N LEU A 93 1.49 1.39 8.15
CA LEU A 93 2.41 0.26 7.99
C LEU A 93 3.60 0.60 7.11
N GLU A 94 4.77 0.11 7.51
CA GLU A 94 5.97 0.08 6.67
C GLU A 94 6.59 -1.33 6.61
N PRO A 95 7.38 -1.64 5.56
CA PRO A 95 8.09 -2.91 5.46
C PRO A 95 9.17 -3.04 6.54
N ALA A 96 9.28 -4.22 7.16
CA ALA A 96 10.31 -4.49 8.17
C ALA A 96 11.74 -4.37 7.63
N GLU A 97 11.91 -4.52 6.31
CA GLU A 97 13.19 -4.39 5.62
C GLU A 97 13.55 -2.94 5.30
N SER A 98 12.63 -1.99 5.47
CA SER A 98 12.81 -0.57 5.13
C SER A 98 12.02 0.35 6.07
N THR A 99 12.52 0.51 7.30
CA THR A 99 11.81 1.08 8.44
C THR A 99 12.08 2.58 8.68
N ILE A 100 12.05 3.38 7.62
CA ILE A 100 12.50 4.78 7.65
C ILE A 100 11.62 5.64 8.55
N LEU A 101 10.31 5.37 8.58
CA LEU A 101 9.38 6.14 9.40
C LEU A 101 9.52 5.80 10.88
N SER A 102 10.07 4.61 11.20
CA SER A 102 10.48 4.20 12.55
C SER A 102 11.94 4.50 12.88
N GLY A 103 12.65 5.28 12.07
CA GLY A 103 14.05 5.70 12.32
C GLY A 103 15.14 4.73 11.86
N GLY A 104 14.78 3.68 11.11
CA GLY A 104 15.72 2.75 10.50
C GLY A 104 16.30 3.23 9.16
N LYS A 105 16.84 2.29 8.38
CA LYS A 105 17.48 2.55 7.08
C LYS A 105 16.61 2.06 5.91
N PRO A 106 16.71 2.66 4.72
CA PRO A 106 16.13 2.10 3.50
C PRO A 106 16.72 0.72 3.20
N GLY A 107 15.90 -0.18 2.66
CA GLY A 107 16.33 -1.51 2.24
C GLY A 107 15.48 -2.08 1.11
N PRO A 108 15.97 -3.12 0.41
CA PRO A 108 15.20 -3.83 -0.61
C PRO A 108 13.98 -4.50 0.03
N ARG A 109 12.85 -4.48 -0.67
CA ARG A 109 11.56 -4.94 -0.13
C ARG A 109 10.70 -5.61 -1.19
N HIS A 110 9.82 -6.50 -0.75
CA HIS A 110 8.87 -7.21 -1.62
C HIS A 110 7.45 -6.64 -1.57
N ILE A 111 7.14 -5.80 -0.57
CA ILE A 111 5.83 -5.17 -0.44
C ILE A 111 5.71 -4.03 -1.45
N THR A 112 5.20 -4.37 -2.64
CA THR A 112 4.99 -3.42 -3.73
C THR A 112 3.87 -2.46 -3.36
N GLY A 113 4.14 -1.15 -3.50
CA GLY A 113 3.20 -0.08 -3.14
C GLY A 113 3.49 0.59 -1.79
N ASN A 114 4.31 -0.01 -0.92
CA ASN A 114 4.65 0.54 0.39
C ASN A 114 6.15 0.85 0.50
N GLY A 115 6.55 1.67 1.49
CA GLY A 115 7.95 1.83 1.92
C GLY A 115 8.84 2.53 0.89
N VAL A 116 8.46 3.71 0.41
CA VAL A 116 9.10 4.36 -0.76
C VAL A 116 10.57 4.77 -0.58
N GLY A 117 11.16 4.61 0.61
CA GLY A 117 12.58 4.86 0.84
C GLY A 117 12.89 6.28 1.35
N PHE A 118 11.85 7.05 1.67
CA PHE A 118 11.90 8.39 2.26
C PHE A 118 10.54 8.72 2.89
N LYS A 119 10.46 9.78 3.71
CA LYS A 119 9.18 10.31 4.22
C LYS A 119 8.54 11.22 3.15
N PRO A 120 7.33 10.91 2.65
CA PRO A 120 6.60 11.81 1.74
C PRO A 120 6.19 13.13 2.41
N ASP A 121 6.18 14.22 1.65
CA ASP A 121 5.84 15.55 2.16
C ASP A 121 4.37 15.67 2.59
N ILE A 122 3.46 14.94 1.93
CA ILE A 122 2.03 14.92 2.31
C ILE A 122 1.76 14.18 3.63
N LEU A 123 2.71 13.39 4.14
CA LEU A 123 2.48 12.53 5.30
C LEU A 123 2.79 13.26 6.60
N ASP A 124 1.75 13.65 7.32
CA ASP A 124 1.86 14.02 8.73
C ASP A 124 1.85 12.76 9.61
N MET A 125 2.86 12.64 10.48
CA MET A 125 2.97 11.49 11.37
C MET A 125 2.07 11.62 12.59
N ASP A 126 1.68 12.85 12.96
CA ASP A 126 0.94 13.13 14.19
C ASP A 126 -0.50 12.60 14.16
N VAL A 127 -1.00 12.24 12.97
CA VAL A 127 -2.32 11.60 12.81
C VAL A 127 -2.31 10.13 13.28
N MET A 128 -1.13 9.50 13.36
CA MET A 128 -0.99 8.07 13.63
C MET A 128 -0.58 7.79 15.08
N GLU A 129 -1.13 6.72 15.65
CA GLU A 129 -0.72 6.22 16.97
C GLU A 129 0.64 5.52 16.92
N GLU A 130 0.85 4.73 15.86
CA GLU A 130 2.01 3.86 15.70
C GLU A 130 2.20 3.49 14.22
N VAL A 131 3.45 3.26 13.81
CA VAL A 131 3.79 2.61 12.53
C VAL A 131 4.16 1.15 12.80
N LEU A 132 3.39 0.21 12.25
CA LEU A 132 3.61 -1.23 12.43
C LEU A 132 4.43 -1.83 11.29
N MET A 133 5.10 -2.94 11.61
CA MET A 133 5.87 -3.72 10.64
C MET A 133 4.97 -4.67 9.86
N ALA A 134 4.96 -4.51 8.54
CA ALA A 134 4.18 -5.32 7.61
C ALA A 134 4.75 -6.75 7.45
N VAL A 135 3.87 -7.76 7.42
CA VAL A 135 4.20 -9.16 7.10
C VAL A 135 3.19 -9.69 6.07
N ASN A 136 3.66 -10.46 5.09
CA ASN A 136 2.84 -10.91 3.97
C ASN A 136 1.93 -12.11 4.33
N MET A 137 0.66 -12.03 3.94
CA MET A 137 -0.36 -13.10 4.06
C MET A 137 -1.26 -13.21 2.83
N ALA A 138 -0.90 -12.58 1.70
CA ALA A 138 -1.82 -12.41 0.57
C ALA A 138 -2.34 -13.73 -0.04
N ARG A 139 -1.58 -14.83 0.04
CA ARG A 139 -2.03 -16.15 -0.47
C ARG A 139 -3.17 -16.75 0.36
N GLU A 140 -3.17 -16.58 1.68
CA GLU A 140 -4.24 -17.13 2.53
C GLU A 140 -5.58 -16.44 2.28
N LEU A 141 -5.57 -15.14 1.95
CA LEU A 141 -6.79 -14.40 1.59
C LEU A 141 -7.47 -14.99 0.36
N ALA A 142 -6.71 -15.41 -0.66
CA ALA A 142 -7.28 -16.06 -1.83
C ALA A 142 -7.87 -17.44 -1.49
N LEU A 143 -7.16 -18.22 -0.68
CA LEU A 143 -7.55 -19.61 -0.37
C LEU A 143 -8.71 -19.71 0.63
N LYS A 144 -8.76 -18.82 1.63
CA LYS A 144 -9.72 -18.90 2.74
C LYS A 144 -10.90 -17.95 2.58
N GLU A 145 -10.67 -16.77 2.01
CA GLU A 145 -11.68 -15.71 1.90
C GLU A 145 -12.15 -15.49 0.46
N GLY A 146 -11.55 -16.17 -0.53
CA GLY A 146 -11.86 -15.96 -1.95
C GLY A 146 -11.41 -14.59 -2.48
N LEU A 147 -10.51 -13.91 -1.77
CA LEU A 147 -10.05 -12.55 -2.10
C LEU A 147 -8.69 -12.58 -2.82
N MET A 148 -8.71 -12.44 -4.14
CA MET A 148 -7.51 -12.37 -4.98
C MET A 148 -6.88 -10.97 -4.92
N VAL A 149 -5.92 -10.75 -4.03
CA VAL A 149 -5.39 -9.42 -3.72
C VAL A 149 -3.86 -9.33 -3.76
N GLY A 150 -3.34 -8.10 -3.84
CA GLY A 150 -1.90 -7.82 -3.84
C GLY A 150 -1.20 -8.04 -2.49
N ILE A 151 0.13 -7.96 -2.51
CA ILE A 151 1.00 -8.17 -1.32
C ILE A 151 0.68 -7.15 -0.21
N SER A 152 0.42 -5.88 -0.56
CA SER A 152 0.08 -4.83 0.41
C SER A 152 -1.24 -5.08 1.13
N SER A 153 -2.23 -5.70 0.46
CA SER A 153 -3.49 -6.15 1.09
C SER A 153 -3.25 -7.21 2.16
N GLY A 154 -2.32 -8.15 1.89
CA GLY A 154 -1.88 -9.14 2.87
C GLY A 154 -1.24 -8.49 4.10
N ALA A 155 -0.35 -7.52 3.89
CA ALA A 155 0.27 -6.74 4.97
C ALA A 155 -0.75 -6.01 5.85
N ASN A 156 -1.68 -5.31 5.21
CA ASN A 156 -2.80 -4.63 5.85
C ASN A 156 -3.64 -5.57 6.72
N THR A 157 -3.98 -6.74 6.19
CA THR A 157 -4.75 -7.76 6.91
C THR A 157 -4.00 -8.30 8.12
N VAL A 158 -2.70 -8.61 7.99
CA VAL A 158 -1.91 -9.10 9.13
C VAL A 158 -1.83 -8.06 10.24
N ALA A 159 -1.68 -6.79 9.90
CA ALA A 159 -1.67 -5.72 10.89
C ALA A 159 -3.01 -5.60 11.60
N ALA A 160 -4.13 -5.63 10.88
CA ALA A 160 -5.47 -5.65 11.46
C ALA A 160 -5.67 -6.84 12.42
N LEU A 161 -5.24 -8.04 12.02
CA LEU A 161 -5.29 -9.25 12.88
C LEU A 161 -4.39 -9.16 14.11
N ARG A 162 -3.26 -8.46 14.04
CA ARG A 162 -2.41 -8.22 15.20
C ARG A 162 -3.04 -7.22 16.16
N LEU A 163 -3.62 -6.15 15.63
CA LEU A 163 -4.33 -5.14 16.41
C LEU A 163 -5.56 -5.74 17.11
N SER A 164 -6.33 -6.60 16.44
CA SER A 164 -7.53 -7.23 17.03
C SER A 164 -7.21 -8.20 18.19
N ARG A 165 -5.96 -8.69 18.27
CA ARG A 165 -5.49 -9.55 19.36
C ARG A 165 -5.06 -8.76 20.61
N ARG A 166 -4.89 -7.44 20.51
CA ARG A 166 -4.58 -6.60 21.68
C ARG A 166 -5.80 -6.53 22.60
N LEU A 167 -5.60 -6.66 23.91
CA LEU A 167 -6.71 -6.77 24.88
C LEU A 167 -7.60 -5.52 24.86
N GLU A 168 -7.00 -4.35 24.69
CA GLU A 168 -7.65 -3.05 24.61
C GLU A 168 -8.50 -2.85 23.35
N ASN A 169 -8.33 -3.70 22.33
CA ASN A 169 -9.07 -3.60 21.06
C ASN A 169 -10.16 -4.68 20.93
N LYS A 170 -10.45 -5.43 22.00
CA LYS A 170 -11.52 -6.44 21.98
C LYS A 170 -12.88 -5.79 21.72
N GLY A 171 -13.60 -6.30 20.73
CA GLY A 171 -14.92 -5.81 20.35
C GLY A 171 -14.91 -4.54 19.50
N MET A 172 -13.73 -3.99 19.18
CA MET A 172 -13.60 -2.83 18.31
C MET A 172 -13.74 -3.20 16.83
N LEU A 173 -14.30 -2.28 16.04
CA LEU A 173 -14.34 -2.38 14.59
C LEU A 173 -13.04 -1.86 13.98
N ILE A 174 -12.31 -2.77 13.31
CA ILE A 174 -11.08 -2.45 12.59
C ILE A 174 -11.35 -2.44 11.10
N VAL A 175 -11.06 -1.31 10.46
CA VAL A 175 -11.13 -1.15 9.00
C VAL A 175 -9.73 -1.12 8.41
N THR A 176 -9.55 -1.81 7.29
CA THR A 176 -8.34 -1.75 6.47
C THR A 176 -8.71 -1.81 4.99
N VAL A 177 -7.73 -1.61 4.11
CA VAL A 177 -7.93 -1.53 2.66
C VAL A 177 -7.18 -2.67 1.97
N HIS A 178 -7.77 -3.25 0.93
CA HIS A 178 -7.06 -4.13 0.00
C HIS A 178 -6.77 -3.33 -1.29
N PRO A 179 -5.57 -2.71 -1.44
CA PRO A 179 -5.41 -1.59 -2.37
C PRO A 179 -5.36 -1.98 -3.85
N SER A 180 -5.24 -3.27 -4.15
CA SER A 180 -5.08 -3.75 -5.53
C SER A 180 -5.51 -5.20 -5.71
N PHE A 181 -5.96 -5.48 -6.93
CA PHE A 181 -6.31 -6.82 -7.37
C PHE A 181 -5.07 -7.69 -7.63
N GLY A 182 -5.15 -8.96 -7.21
CA GLY A 182 -4.03 -9.89 -7.15
C GLY A 182 -3.47 -10.31 -8.50
N GLU A 183 -4.28 -10.37 -9.56
CA GLU A 183 -3.84 -10.81 -10.89
C GLU A 183 -2.72 -9.95 -11.49
N ARG A 184 -2.66 -8.67 -11.14
CA ARG A 184 -1.55 -7.76 -11.52
C ARG A 184 -0.18 -8.28 -11.07
N TYR A 185 -0.14 -9.16 -10.06
CA TYR A 185 1.06 -9.65 -9.41
C TYR A 185 1.47 -11.05 -9.88
N LEU A 186 0.82 -11.64 -10.89
CA LEU A 186 1.25 -12.90 -11.53
C LEU A 186 2.76 -12.98 -11.88
N PRO A 187 3.42 -11.90 -12.35
CA PRO A 187 4.86 -11.96 -12.62
C PRO A 187 5.73 -11.94 -11.34
N SER A 188 5.18 -11.54 -10.18
CA SER A 188 5.92 -11.28 -8.95
C SER A 188 6.14 -12.53 -8.08
N VAL A 189 6.90 -12.35 -6.98
CA VAL A 189 7.12 -13.37 -5.94
C VAL A 189 5.82 -13.92 -5.35
N LEU A 190 4.72 -13.15 -5.39
CA LEU A 190 3.44 -13.57 -4.83
C LEU A 190 2.93 -14.87 -5.48
N PHE A 191 3.05 -15.00 -6.80
CA PHE A 191 2.57 -16.16 -7.56
C PHE A 191 3.70 -16.99 -8.19
N GLN A 192 4.96 -16.70 -7.88
CA GLN A 192 6.09 -17.34 -8.55
C GLN A 192 6.07 -18.87 -8.49
N GLU A 193 5.71 -19.46 -7.35
CA GLU A 193 5.62 -20.92 -7.19
C GLU A 193 4.47 -21.51 -8.00
N LEU A 194 3.27 -20.93 -7.87
CA LEU A 194 2.08 -21.35 -8.63
C LEU A 194 2.27 -21.20 -10.14
N ARG A 195 2.97 -20.15 -10.57
CA ARG A 195 3.29 -19.93 -11.98
C ARG A 195 4.24 -21.02 -12.49
N LYS A 196 5.30 -21.34 -11.74
CA LYS A 196 6.21 -22.44 -12.08
C LYS A 196 5.47 -23.78 -12.13
N GLU A 197 4.55 -24.03 -11.21
CA GLU A 197 3.73 -25.24 -11.22
C GLU A 197 2.86 -25.28 -12.49
N ALA A 198 2.12 -24.20 -12.79
CA ALA A 198 1.26 -24.09 -13.96
C ALA A 198 2.01 -24.22 -15.29
N GLU A 199 3.21 -23.61 -15.40
CA GLU A 199 4.09 -23.72 -16.58
C GLU A 199 4.52 -25.18 -16.86
N ASN A 200 4.53 -26.05 -15.85
CA ASN A 200 4.93 -27.45 -15.97
C ASN A 200 3.76 -28.43 -16.14
N MET A 201 2.52 -27.97 -16.04
CA MET A 201 1.34 -28.85 -16.18
C MET A 201 1.27 -29.45 -17.58
N GLN A 202 0.99 -30.76 -17.66
CA GLN A 202 0.84 -31.48 -18.91
C GLN A 202 -0.64 -31.80 -19.17
N PRO A 203 -1.08 -31.82 -20.43
CA PRO A 203 -2.42 -32.30 -20.76
C PRO A 203 -2.56 -33.77 -20.34
N ALA A 204 -3.69 -34.12 -19.73
CA ALA A 204 -4.01 -35.51 -19.42
C ALA A 204 -4.45 -36.25 -20.69
N ASN A 205 -4.15 -37.56 -20.76
CA ASN A 205 -4.67 -38.40 -21.84
C ASN A 205 -6.19 -38.58 -21.67
N VAL A 206 -6.92 -38.58 -22.79
CA VAL A 206 -8.38 -38.72 -22.85
C VAL A 206 -8.82 -39.94 -23.68
N ASP A 207 -7.86 -40.74 -24.14
CA ASP A 207 -8.06 -42.01 -24.86
C ASP A 207 -8.10 -43.23 -23.92
#